data_AF-A0AAN8GSA5-F1
#
_entry.id   AF-A0AAN8GSA5-F1
#
_cell.length_a   1.000
_cell.length_b   1.000
_cell.length_c   1.000
_cell.angle_alpha   90.00
_cell.angle_beta   90.00
_cell.angle_gamma   90.00
#
_symmetry.space_group_name_H-M   'P 1'
#
loop_
_entity.id
_entity.type
_entity.pdbx_description
1 polymer ?
#
loop_
_entity_poly.entity_id
_entity_poly.type
_entity_poly.pdbx_seq_one_letter_code
_entity_poly.pdbx_strand_id
1 'polypeptide(L)'
;MEAKDPQVVSRCYQLLTSVFQAQPAVAVPYIQALGPQLVRFLQKVERSRPQSQEELQGVLEGVRAMEALIQTAEETQRPQLVAVLLPLLISFLLDENALASAPPASRSLHEAALKDLMRLCPLHSAVFRSLIASSPHLKSRLEAAVKGNQESLNAKASSANPAAKSSPSITLKTNFL
;
A
#
# COMPACT_ATOMS: atom_id res chain seq x y z
N MET A 1 16.54 -2.00 15.54
CA MET A 1 16.15 -2.95 14.47
C MET A 1 17.06 -2.70 13.28
N GLU A 2 18.25 -3.30 13.27
CA GLU A 2 19.23 -3.20 12.18
C GLU A 2 19.61 -4.60 11.68
N ALA A 3 18.68 -5.54 11.77
CA ALA A 3 18.88 -6.89 11.25
C ALA A 3 19.03 -6.80 9.72
N LYS A 4 20.10 -7.39 9.19
CA LYS A 4 20.34 -7.48 7.74
C LYS A 4 19.44 -8.50 7.06
N ASP A 5 18.87 -9.43 7.83
CA ASP A 5 17.97 -10.47 7.34
C ASP A 5 16.52 -9.95 7.24
N PRO A 6 15.96 -9.82 6.02
CA PRO A 6 14.59 -9.35 5.82
C PRO A 6 13.53 -10.24 6.49
N GLN A 7 13.77 -11.54 6.67
CA GLN A 7 12.83 -12.42 7.35
C GLN A 7 12.75 -12.10 8.84
N VAL A 8 13.90 -11.83 9.47
CA VAL A 8 13.94 -11.39 10.88
C VAL A 8 13.21 -10.07 11.05
N VAL A 9 13.43 -9.12 10.14
CA VAL A 9 12.73 -7.82 10.15
C VAL A 9 11.21 -8.01 10.10
N SER A 10 10.71 -8.83 9.17
CA SER A 10 9.29 -9.15 9.04
C SER A 10 8.71 -9.75 10.33
N ARG A 11 9.36 -10.77 10.90
CA ARG A 11 8.93 -11.39 12.16
C ARG A 11 8.92 -10.39 13.32
N CYS A 12 9.90 -9.52 13.41
CA CYS A 12 9.95 -8.50 14.45
C CYS A 12 8.78 -7.51 14.33
N TYR A 13 8.39 -7.08 13.13
CA TYR A 13 7.23 -6.19 12.95
C TYR A 13 5.89 -6.90 13.15
N GLN A 14 5.79 -8.19 12.82
CA GLN A 14 4.64 -9.02 13.19
C GLN A 14 4.48 -9.09 14.72
N LEU A 15 5.56 -9.34 15.46
CA LEU A 15 5.54 -9.34 16.91
C LEU A 15 5.20 -7.95 17.48
N LEU A 16 5.75 -6.89 16.89
CA LEU A 16 5.47 -5.51 17.29
C LEU A 16 3.97 -5.18 17.16
N THR A 17 3.34 -5.65 16.08
CA THR A 17 1.89 -5.54 15.88
C THR A 17 1.12 -6.14 17.06
N SER A 18 1.47 -7.37 17.47
CA SER A 18 0.83 -8.03 18.62
C SER A 18 1.07 -7.28 19.94
N VAL A 19 2.26 -6.72 20.14
CA VAL A 19 2.59 -5.94 21.35
C VAL A 19 1.79 -4.64 21.41
N PHE A 20 1.61 -3.94 20.28
CA PHE A 20 0.84 -2.70 20.21
C PHE A 20 -0.66 -2.91 20.43
N GLN A 21 -1.15 -4.14 20.24
CA GLN A 21 -2.52 -4.55 20.52
C GLN A 21 -2.72 -5.13 21.92
N ALA A 22 -1.67 -5.23 22.73
CA ALA A 22 -1.78 -5.67 24.11
C ALA A 22 -2.49 -4.62 24.98
N GLN A 23 -2.75 -4.98 26.24
CA GLN A 23 -3.34 -4.07 27.22
C GLN A 23 -2.50 -2.80 27.36
N PRO A 24 -3.08 -1.60 27.57
CA PRO A 24 -2.34 -0.34 27.58
C PRO A 24 -1.14 -0.32 28.54
N ALA A 25 -1.27 -0.96 29.71
CA ALA A 25 -0.18 -1.07 30.69
C ALA A 25 1.07 -1.77 30.13
N VAL A 26 0.90 -2.66 29.17
CA VAL A 26 1.99 -3.34 28.45
C VAL A 26 2.34 -2.56 27.19
N ALA A 27 1.37 -2.19 26.37
CA ALA A 27 1.60 -1.63 25.04
C ALA A 27 2.29 -0.24 25.09
N VAL A 28 1.87 0.65 25.99
CA VAL A 28 2.30 2.07 25.97
C VAL A 28 3.82 2.24 26.09
N PRO A 29 4.53 1.59 27.04
CA PRO A 29 6.00 1.68 27.10
C PRO A 29 6.69 1.22 25.80
N TYR A 30 6.20 0.14 25.18
CA TYR A 30 6.76 -0.35 23.92
C TYR A 30 6.44 0.59 22.76
N ILE A 31 5.25 1.18 22.71
CA ILE A 31 4.89 2.18 21.69
C ILE A 31 5.82 3.39 21.80
N GLN A 32 6.06 3.90 23.00
CA GLN A 32 6.95 5.04 23.22
C GLN A 32 8.41 4.73 22.80
N ALA A 33 8.89 3.52 23.11
CA ALA A 33 10.25 3.10 22.77
C ALA A 33 10.44 2.73 21.28
N LEU A 34 9.46 2.06 20.68
CA LEU A 34 9.60 1.41 19.37
C LEU A 34 8.81 2.10 18.25
N GLY A 35 7.75 2.84 18.56
CA GLY A 35 6.97 3.61 17.59
C GLY A 35 7.83 4.55 16.74
N PRO A 36 8.71 5.39 17.33
CA PRO A 36 9.61 6.24 16.55
C PRO A 36 10.57 5.45 15.65
N GLN A 37 11.01 4.25 16.07
CA GLN A 37 11.87 3.40 15.26
C GLN A 37 11.13 2.79 14.07
N LEU A 38 9.87 2.40 14.27
CA LEU A 38 8.99 1.93 13.21
C LEU A 38 8.76 3.02 12.15
N VAL A 39 8.46 4.25 12.57
CA VAL A 39 8.31 5.39 11.65
C VAL A 39 9.59 5.64 10.87
N ARG A 40 10.77 5.67 11.53
CA ARG A 40 12.05 5.85 10.84
C ARG A 40 12.37 4.74 9.86
N PHE A 41 12.01 3.50 10.17
CA PHE A 41 12.14 2.38 9.25
C PHE A 41 11.31 2.63 7.98
N LEU A 42 10.03 2.94 8.12
CA LEU A 42 9.14 3.22 7.00
C LEU A 42 9.58 4.44 6.17
N GLN A 43 10.11 5.49 6.82
CA GLN A 43 10.66 6.65 6.12
C GLN A 43 11.86 6.30 5.23
N LYS A 44 12.70 5.33 5.62
CA LYS A 44 13.86 4.90 4.82
C LYS A 44 13.44 4.14 3.56
N VAL A 45 12.28 3.50 3.57
CA VAL A 45 11.77 2.68 2.45
C VAL A 45 11.58 3.49 1.18
N GLU A 46 11.18 4.77 1.28
CA GLU A 46 11.04 5.65 0.11
C GLU A 46 12.31 5.69 -0.74
N ARG A 47 13.48 5.69 -0.07
CA ARG A 47 14.80 5.78 -0.72
C ARG A 47 15.37 4.42 -1.05
N SER A 48 15.26 3.45 -0.14
CA SER A 48 15.89 2.13 -0.33
C SER A 48 15.14 1.27 -1.34
N ARG A 49 13.80 1.31 -1.30
CA ARG A 49 12.85 0.51 -2.12
C ARG A 49 13.08 -1.02 -2.01
N PRO A 50 12.03 -1.82 -1.78
CA PRO A 50 12.22 -3.27 -1.69
C PRO A 50 12.64 -3.85 -3.03
N GLN A 51 13.71 -4.64 -3.01
CA GLN A 51 14.28 -5.35 -4.16
C GLN A 51 13.82 -6.81 -4.20
N SER A 52 13.44 -7.39 -3.05
CA SER A 52 12.97 -8.76 -2.93
C SER A 52 11.59 -8.85 -2.26
N GLN A 53 10.97 -10.02 -2.36
CA GLN A 53 9.66 -10.29 -1.73
C GLN A 53 9.76 -10.26 -0.19
N GLU A 54 10.89 -10.69 0.36
CA GLU A 54 11.14 -10.72 1.79
C GLU A 54 11.29 -9.30 2.36
N GLU A 55 11.99 -8.41 1.63
CA GLU A 55 12.07 -6.99 1.97
C GLU A 55 10.69 -6.34 1.91
N LEU A 56 9.92 -6.60 0.85
CA LEU A 56 8.54 -6.13 0.74
C LEU A 56 7.71 -6.56 1.95
N GLN A 57 7.80 -7.84 2.34
CA GLN A 57 7.05 -8.35 3.49
C GLN A 57 7.41 -7.58 4.76
N GLY A 58 8.70 -7.32 5.00
CA GLY A 58 9.14 -6.51 6.15
C GLY A 58 8.52 -5.12 6.17
N VAL A 59 8.42 -4.46 5.01
CA VAL A 59 7.75 -3.15 4.88
C VAL A 59 6.26 -3.26 5.18
N LEU A 60 5.56 -4.23 4.60
CA LEU A 60 4.12 -4.41 4.78
C LEU A 60 3.76 -4.72 6.24
N GLU A 61 4.57 -5.50 6.94
CA GLU A 61 4.37 -5.74 8.38
C GLU A 61 4.66 -4.48 9.21
N GLY A 62 5.61 -3.65 8.80
CA GLY A 62 5.80 -2.33 9.41
C GLY A 62 4.57 -1.42 9.25
N VAL A 63 3.99 -1.37 8.05
CA VAL A 63 2.74 -0.63 7.81
C VAL A 63 1.59 -1.19 8.66
N ARG A 64 1.46 -2.52 8.73
CA ARG A 64 0.46 -3.19 9.59
C ARG A 64 0.63 -2.83 11.06
N ALA A 65 1.86 -2.79 11.56
CA ALA A 65 2.15 -2.38 12.93
C ALA A 65 1.74 -0.92 13.20
N MET A 66 1.96 -0.01 12.24
CA MET A 66 1.48 1.38 12.32
C MET A 66 -0.05 1.46 12.34
N GLU A 67 -0.73 0.68 11.51
CA GLU A 67 -2.20 0.63 11.51
C GLU A 67 -2.76 0.06 12.82
N ALA A 68 -2.15 -0.99 13.35
CA ALA A 68 -2.54 -1.56 14.64
C ALA A 68 -2.39 -0.55 15.78
N LEU A 69 -1.31 0.23 15.77
CA LEU A 69 -1.11 1.34 16.70
C LEU A 69 -2.22 2.40 16.58
N ILE A 70 -2.61 2.79 15.36
CA ILE A 70 -3.71 3.74 15.15
C ILE A 70 -5.03 3.18 15.70
N GLN A 71 -5.31 1.90 15.46
CA GLN A 71 -6.56 1.27 15.92
C GLN A 71 -6.65 1.21 17.45
N THR A 72 -5.53 0.98 18.14
CA THR A 72 -5.51 0.84 19.61
C THR A 72 -5.33 2.18 20.33
N ALA A 73 -4.89 3.22 19.63
CA ALA A 73 -4.77 4.57 20.19
C ALA A 73 -6.12 5.19 20.55
N GLU A 74 -6.10 6.09 21.53
CA GLU A 74 -7.24 6.90 21.93
C GLU A 74 -7.73 7.78 20.77
N GLU A 75 -9.04 8.05 20.73
CA GLU A 75 -9.68 8.84 19.65
C GLU A 75 -9.03 10.22 19.46
N THR A 76 -8.54 10.83 20.54
CA THR A 76 -7.84 12.12 20.53
C THR A 76 -6.47 12.06 19.83
N GLN A 77 -5.82 10.89 19.84
CA GLN A 77 -4.47 10.68 19.27
C GLN A 77 -4.52 10.14 17.83
N ARG A 78 -5.60 9.44 17.47
CA ARG A 78 -5.77 8.84 16.13
C ARG A 78 -5.51 9.81 14.97
N PRO A 79 -6.05 11.05 14.96
CA PRO A 79 -5.80 11.97 13.86
C PRO A 79 -4.32 12.28 13.65
N GLN A 80 -3.54 12.40 14.73
CA GLN A 80 -2.11 12.69 14.67
C GLN A 80 -1.32 11.50 14.10
N LEU A 81 -1.65 10.28 14.52
CA LEU A 81 -1.01 9.07 14.00
C LEU A 81 -1.36 8.82 12.53
N VAL A 82 -2.59 9.09 12.11
CA VAL A 82 -2.99 9.04 10.70
C VAL A 82 -2.24 10.11 9.88
N ALA A 83 -2.03 11.30 10.44
CA ALA A 83 -1.22 12.34 9.80
C ALA A 83 0.25 11.94 9.61
N VAL A 84 0.75 10.95 10.36
CA VAL A 84 2.06 10.31 10.14
C VAL A 84 1.98 9.21 9.08
N LEU A 85 0.95 8.37 9.10
CA LEU A 85 0.82 7.24 8.16
C LEU A 85 0.57 7.68 6.72
N LEU A 86 -0.32 8.65 6.48
CA LEU A 86 -0.69 9.06 5.12
C LEU A 86 0.52 9.52 4.28
N PRO A 87 1.41 10.41 4.76
CA PRO A 87 2.63 10.77 4.04
C PRO A 87 3.55 9.57 3.74
N LEU A 88 3.66 8.60 4.65
CA LEU A 88 4.47 7.40 4.44
C LEU A 88 3.91 6.57 3.29
N LEU A 89 2.60 6.32 3.26
CA LEU A 89 1.97 5.58 2.17
C LEU A 89 2.10 6.33 0.84
N ILE A 90 1.95 7.66 0.82
CA ILE A 90 2.14 8.46 -0.40
C ILE A 90 3.59 8.39 -0.89
N SER A 91 4.57 8.35 0.03
CA SER A 91 5.99 8.21 -0.32
C SER A 91 6.31 6.87 -1.01
N PHE A 92 5.47 5.85 -0.82
CA PHE A 92 5.63 4.55 -1.46
C PHE A 92 5.09 4.52 -2.89
N LEU A 93 4.25 5.48 -3.27
CA LEU A 93 3.76 5.59 -4.64
C LEU A 93 4.90 5.90 -5.61
N LEU A 94 4.73 5.52 -6.85
CA LEU A 94 5.70 5.67 -7.94
C LEU A 94 4.98 6.47 -9.02
N ASP A 95 5.70 7.35 -9.69
CA ASP A 95 5.21 7.94 -10.94
C ASP A 95 5.30 6.91 -12.08
N GLU A 96 4.69 7.21 -13.23
CA GLU A 96 4.65 6.31 -14.39
C GLU A 96 6.03 5.84 -14.86
N ASN A 97 7.01 6.75 -14.88
CA ASN A 97 8.37 6.44 -15.35
C ASN A 97 9.08 5.50 -14.37
N ALA A 98 8.97 5.78 -13.07
CA ALA A 98 9.52 4.94 -12.01
C ALA A 98 8.78 3.58 -11.93
N LEU A 99 7.47 3.56 -12.16
CA LEU A 99 6.67 2.34 -12.11
C LEU A 99 7.05 1.37 -13.24
N ALA A 100 7.30 1.88 -14.45
CA ALA A 100 7.70 1.07 -15.60
C ALA A 100 9.07 0.38 -15.41
N SER A 101 9.98 0.99 -14.65
CA SER A 101 11.35 0.50 -14.42
C SER A 101 11.54 -0.18 -13.06
N ALA A 102 10.54 -0.12 -12.17
CA ALA A 102 10.65 -0.62 -10.81
C ALA A 102 10.70 -2.16 -10.70
N PRO A 103 11.48 -2.70 -9.74
CA PRO A 103 11.43 -4.11 -9.38
C PRO A 103 10.00 -4.58 -9.05
N PRO A 104 9.65 -5.87 -9.28
CA PRO A 104 8.34 -6.40 -8.94
C PRO A 104 7.90 -6.10 -7.50
N ALA A 105 8.80 -6.27 -6.52
CA ALA A 105 8.53 -5.99 -5.12
C ALA A 105 8.16 -4.53 -4.86
N SER A 106 8.84 -3.59 -5.52
CA SER A 106 8.54 -2.15 -5.42
C SER A 106 7.22 -1.76 -6.09
N ARG A 107 6.85 -2.43 -7.19
CA ARG A 107 5.53 -2.26 -7.83
C ARG A 107 4.41 -2.78 -6.93
N SER A 108 4.61 -3.94 -6.29
CA SER A 108 3.65 -4.47 -5.31
C SER A 108 3.51 -3.57 -4.08
N LEU A 109 4.60 -2.93 -3.62
CA LEU A 109 4.53 -1.92 -2.56
C LEU A 109 3.67 -0.71 -2.99
N HIS A 110 3.88 -0.21 -4.22
CA HIS A 110 3.06 0.86 -4.79
C HIS A 110 1.56 0.50 -4.78
N GLU A 111 1.21 -0.69 -5.30
CA GLU A 111 -0.17 -1.16 -5.37
C GLU A 111 -0.81 -1.29 -3.97
N ALA A 112 -0.07 -1.88 -3.02
CA ALA A 112 -0.53 -2.01 -1.63
C ALA A 112 -0.77 -0.64 -0.99
N ALA A 113 0.18 0.29 -1.12
CA ALA A 113 0.06 1.64 -0.57
C ALA A 113 -1.10 2.41 -1.19
N LEU A 114 -1.31 2.30 -2.51
CA LEU A 114 -2.44 2.95 -3.18
C LEU A 114 -3.78 2.39 -2.69
N LYS A 115 -3.88 1.06 -2.53
CA LYS A 115 -5.07 0.41 -1.97
C LYS A 115 -5.37 0.89 -0.56
N ASP A 116 -4.35 0.99 0.30
CA ASP A 116 -4.53 1.48 1.67
C ASP A 116 -4.91 2.95 1.71
N LEU A 117 -4.34 3.79 0.85
CA LEU A 117 -4.72 5.20 0.72
C LEU A 117 -6.20 5.34 0.29
N MET A 118 -6.65 4.57 -0.70
CA MET A 118 -8.05 4.59 -1.13
C MET A 118 -9.02 4.17 -0.01
N ARG A 119 -8.60 3.27 0.89
CA ARG A 119 -9.37 2.85 2.06
C ARG A 119 -9.36 3.89 3.18
N LEU A 120 -8.19 4.48 3.48
CA LEU A 120 -7.99 5.35 4.65
C LEU A 120 -8.43 6.80 4.41
N CYS A 121 -8.26 7.34 3.20
CA CYS A 121 -8.58 8.74 2.91
C CYS A 121 -10.07 9.09 3.17
N PRO A 122 -11.06 8.28 2.79
CA PRO A 122 -12.46 8.54 3.12
C PRO A 122 -12.74 8.50 4.64
N LEU A 123 -12.11 7.57 5.36
CA LEU A 123 -12.27 7.40 6.80
C LEU A 123 -11.70 8.58 7.60
N HIS A 124 -10.63 9.20 7.10
CA HIS A 124 -9.93 10.29 7.77
C HIS A 124 -9.91 11.57 6.94
N SER A 125 -11.06 11.92 6.35
CA SER A 125 -11.18 13.02 5.38
C SER A 125 -10.69 14.38 5.88
N ALA A 126 -10.86 14.70 7.16
CA ALA A 126 -10.37 15.97 7.74
C ALA A 126 -8.84 16.04 7.76
N VAL A 127 -8.17 14.96 8.20
CA VAL A 127 -6.71 14.84 8.22
C VAL A 127 -6.17 14.88 6.79
N PHE A 128 -6.80 14.13 5.88
CA PHE A 128 -6.43 14.11 4.48
C PHE A 128 -6.54 15.49 3.81
N ARG A 129 -7.65 16.22 4.01
CA ARG A 129 -7.82 17.58 3.48
C ARG A 129 -6.72 18.53 3.97
N SER A 130 -6.38 18.47 5.27
CA SER A 130 -5.30 19.27 5.85
C SER A 130 -3.93 18.92 5.25
N LEU A 131 -3.65 17.62 5.08
CA LEU A 131 -2.40 17.14 4.46
C LEU A 131 -2.24 17.65 3.02
N ILE A 132 -3.29 17.51 2.22
CA ILE A 132 -3.28 17.91 0.80
C ILE A 132 -3.20 19.43 0.64
N ALA A 133 -3.81 20.20 1.55
CA ALA A 133 -3.71 21.66 1.56
C ALA A 133 -2.30 22.14 1.95
N SER A 134 -1.63 21.44 2.88
CA SER A 134 -0.29 21.82 3.37
C SER A 134 0.86 21.31 2.49
N SER A 135 0.65 20.25 1.69
CA SER A 135 1.70 19.56 0.94
C SER A 135 1.33 19.34 -0.53
N PRO A 136 1.47 20.35 -1.40
CA PRO A 136 1.11 20.25 -2.82
C PRO A 136 1.84 19.11 -3.57
N HIS A 137 3.08 18.82 -3.21
CA HIS A 137 3.85 17.72 -3.82
C HIS A 137 3.27 16.33 -3.48
N LEU A 138 2.77 16.12 -2.25
CA LEU A 138 2.11 14.86 -1.89
C LEU A 138 0.79 14.69 -2.63
N LYS A 139 0.07 15.80 -2.84
CA LYS A 139 -1.14 15.83 -3.67
C LYS A 139 -0.85 15.38 -5.09
N SER A 140 0.12 16.01 -5.76
CA SER A 140 0.44 15.68 -7.15
C SER A 140 0.89 14.22 -7.32
N ARG A 141 1.65 13.70 -6.35
CA ARG A 141 2.09 12.29 -6.38
C ARG A 141 0.91 11.31 -6.24
N LEU A 142 -0.03 11.59 -5.35
CA LEU A 142 -1.24 10.78 -5.19
C LEU A 142 -2.13 10.84 -6.44
N GLU A 143 -2.35 12.04 -6.99
CA GLU A 143 -3.17 12.23 -8.20
C GLU A 143 -2.58 11.49 -9.40
N ALA A 144 -1.25 11.53 -9.58
CA ALA A 144 -0.57 10.78 -10.63
C ALA A 144 -0.78 9.27 -10.48
N ALA A 145 -0.58 8.74 -9.27
CA ALA A 145 -0.78 7.30 -9.00
C ALA A 145 -2.23 6.84 -9.19
N VAL A 146 -3.21 7.65 -8.77
CA VAL A 146 -4.64 7.35 -8.96
C VAL A 146 -5.00 7.35 -10.44
N LYS A 147 -4.49 8.32 -11.21
CA LYS A 147 -4.68 8.38 -12.65
C LYS A 147 -4.10 7.16 -13.36
N GLY A 148 -2.85 6.81 -13.07
CA GLY A 148 -2.20 5.62 -13.61
C GLY A 148 -2.96 4.33 -13.30
N ASN A 149 -3.44 4.19 -12.06
CA ASN A 149 -4.26 3.06 -11.67
C ASN A 149 -5.58 2.99 -12.46
N GLN A 150 -6.28 4.12 -12.65
CA GLN A 150 -7.52 4.15 -13.43
C GLN A 150 -7.29 3.76 -14.91
N GLU A 151 -6.20 4.24 -15.52
CA GLU A 151 -5.82 3.89 -16.88
C GLU A 151 -5.51 2.39 -17.00
N SER A 152 -4.79 1.82 -16.02
CA SER A 152 -4.49 0.38 -15.99
C SER A 152 -5.74 -0.51 -15.85
N LEU A 153 -6.73 -0.09 -15.05
CA LEU A 153 -7.99 -0.80 -14.86
C LEU A 153 -8.85 -0.74 -16.12
N ASN A 154 -8.90 0.42 -16.77
CA ASN A 154 -9.62 0.61 -18.03
C ASN A 154 -8.99 -0.24 -19.16
N ALA A 155 -7.65 -0.28 -19.24
CA ALA A 155 -6.94 -1.12 -20.21
C ALA A 155 -7.25 -2.61 -19.99
N LYS A 156 -7.20 -3.10 -18.74
CA LYS A 156 -7.57 -4.49 -18.40
C LYS A 156 -9.03 -4.80 -18.77
N ALA A 157 -9.97 -3.90 -18.49
CA ALA A 157 -11.38 -4.06 -18.85
C ALA A 157 -11.60 -4.11 -20.37
N SER A 158 -10.87 -3.31 -21.15
CA SER A 158 -10.96 -3.32 -22.61
C SER A 158 -10.36 -4.58 -23.27
N SER A 159 -9.37 -5.21 -22.63
CA SER A 159 -8.79 -6.49 -23.08
C SER A 159 -9.63 -7.72 -22.74
N ALA A 160 -10.61 -7.59 -21.83
CA ALA A 160 -11.46 -8.67 -21.36
C ALA A 160 -12.71 -8.91 -22.24
N ASN A 161 -12.78 -8.30 -23.43
CA ASN A 161 -13.90 -8.46 -24.36
C ASN A 161 -13.50 -9.32 -25.59
N PRO A 162 -13.49 -10.66 -25.50
CA PRO A 162 -13.38 -11.53 -26.67
C PRO A 162 -14.75 -11.65 -27.34
N ALA A 163 -15.23 -10.59 -27.99
CA ALA A 163 -16.47 -10.62 -28.75
C ALA A 163 -16.24 -10.22 -30.21
N ALA A 164 -15.83 -11.20 -31.03
CA ALA A 164 -15.99 -11.30 -32.49
C ALA A 164 -15.10 -12.47 -32.98
N LYS A 165 -15.48 -13.46 -33.80
CA LYS A 165 -16.66 -13.81 -34.60
C LYS A 165 -16.42 -15.28 -35.04
N SER A 166 -17.23 -16.25 -34.61
CA SER A 166 -17.28 -17.56 -35.28
C SER A 166 -18.69 -17.78 -35.85
N SER A 167 -18.84 -17.51 -37.14
CA SER A 167 -20.03 -17.90 -37.90
C SER A 167 -20.08 -19.43 -38.02
N PRO A 168 -21.17 -20.13 -37.65
CA PRO A 168 -21.32 -21.53 -37.98
C PRO A 168 -21.78 -21.64 -39.43
N SER A 169 -20.92 -22.12 -40.33
CA SER A 169 -21.34 -22.53 -41.66
C SER A 169 -21.94 -23.93 -41.56
N ILE A 170 -23.27 -24.02 -41.57
CA ILE A 170 -24.00 -25.28 -41.70
C ILE A 170 -23.92 -25.69 -43.17
N THR A 171 -23.18 -26.74 -43.49
CA THR A 171 -23.31 -27.43 -44.78
C THR A 171 -24.19 -28.66 -44.60
N LEU A 172 -25.46 -28.52 -44.96
CA LEU A 172 -26.39 -29.65 -45.11
C LEU A 172 -26.06 -30.36 -46.43
N LYS A 173 -25.44 -31.54 -46.36
CA LYS A 173 -25.25 -32.42 -47.52
C LYS A 173 -26.32 -33.52 -47.49
N THR A 174 -27.36 -33.35 -48.30
CA THR A 174 -28.27 -34.42 -48.70
C THR A 174 -27.67 -35.19 -49.87
N ASN A 175 -27.47 -36.50 -49.73
CA ASN A 175 -27.31 -37.39 -50.86
C ASN A 175 -28.31 -38.54 -50.69
N PHE A 176 -29.28 -38.61 -51.60
CA PHE A 176 -30.11 -39.77 -51.84
C PHE A 176 -29.39 -40.64 -52.88
N LEU A 177 -29.22 -41.92 -52.57
CA LEU A 177 -29.13 -43.03 -53.51
C LEU A 177 -29.46 -44.32 -52.75
#